data_AF-A0A7S3I8S4-F1
#
_entry.id   AF-A0A7S3I8S4-F1
#
_cell.length_a   1.000
_cell.length_b   1.000
_cell.length_c   1.000
_cell.angle_alpha   90.00
_cell.angle_beta   90.00
_cell.angle_gamma   90.00
#
_symmetry.space_group_name_H-M   'P 1'
#
loop_
_entity.id
_entity.type
_entity.pdbx_description
1 polymer ?
#
loop_
_entity_poly.entity_id
_entity_poly.type
_entity_poly.pdbx_seq_one_letter_code
_entity_poly.pdbx_strand_id
1 'polypeptide(L)'
;MFAQLGGGIYTKAADVGADLVGKVELGIPEDDPRNPAVIADLVGDNVGDCAGQCADLFESISAEILSAMILGGAMAKHAGLDYEMKAGFILFPLLVHSLDLLVSTIAVFFVQTKKGHPSRDANYGELEDPLNVLKRGYYVSLVLALLGLFWICRNFLFIPTLPNAYLYFYLCSVVGVVVSFLFVAITQYYTDYNFGPVQSIASSSQMGHATNIITGLSVGLESTGLPVLVISVAIIVSFYLGEASGIQDAQGNLIGGLYGTAIATMGMFASGVYVLSMSGFGPIADNAGGIVEMSEQDSAVRDITDMLDAVGNVTKANTKGYSVGSASLACFLLFSAYLDEVEMMTGKEFKVIDIAVPEIFIGGLLGSMTVFVFSSWAIIAVGIAAEEVIKEVRRQFKEHPGIRTYEEKPNYKQCVSIVNEAGLRQ
;
A
#
# COMPACT_ATOMS: atom_id res chain seq x y z
N MET A 1 -9.99 -4.17 7.66
CA MET A 1 -9.98 -3.38 8.92
C MET A 1 -9.46 -4.16 10.13
N PHE A 2 -10.20 -5.11 10.72
CA PHE A 2 -9.79 -5.76 11.98
C PHE A 2 -8.43 -6.46 11.93
N ALA A 3 -8.15 -7.20 10.84
CA ALA A 3 -6.85 -7.85 10.66
C ALA A 3 -5.69 -6.84 10.66
N GLN A 4 -5.87 -5.70 9.99
CA GLN A 4 -4.87 -4.62 9.92
C GLN A 4 -4.70 -3.91 11.27
N LEU A 5 -5.80 -3.63 11.99
CA LEU A 5 -5.75 -2.97 13.28
C LEU A 5 -5.17 -3.88 14.36
N GLY A 6 -5.72 -5.08 14.53
CA GLY A 6 -5.25 -6.03 15.54
C GLY A 6 -3.84 -6.53 15.26
N GLY A 7 -3.53 -6.84 14.00
CA GLY A 7 -2.18 -7.21 13.58
C GLY A 7 -1.18 -6.04 13.70
N GLY A 8 -1.61 -4.81 13.39
CA GLY A 8 -0.83 -3.60 13.58
C GLY A 8 -0.51 -3.29 15.05
N ILE A 9 -1.48 -3.49 15.94
CA ILE A 9 -1.28 -3.36 17.39
C ILE A 9 -0.32 -4.43 17.89
N TYR A 10 -0.47 -5.67 17.41
CA TYR A 10 0.42 -6.77 17.77
C TYR A 10 1.88 -6.45 17.39
N THR A 11 2.15 -6.16 16.11
CA THR A 11 3.52 -5.93 15.62
C THR A 11 4.13 -4.69 16.26
N LYS A 12 3.44 -3.54 16.24
CA LYS A 12 4.03 -2.28 16.73
C LYS A 12 4.19 -2.21 18.23
N ALA A 13 3.41 -2.95 19.00
CA ALA A 13 3.66 -3.08 20.43
C ALA A 13 4.89 -3.95 20.74
N ALA A 14 5.09 -5.03 19.97
CA ALA A 14 6.24 -5.91 20.12
C ALA A 14 7.54 -5.21 19.71
N ASP A 15 7.56 -4.64 18.50
CA ASP A 15 8.63 -3.84 17.89
C ASP A 15 9.13 -2.74 18.86
N VAL A 16 8.24 -1.82 19.26
CA VAL A 16 8.59 -0.72 20.20
C VAL A 16 9.12 -1.26 21.54
N GLY A 17 8.54 -2.35 22.05
CA GLY A 17 8.96 -2.93 23.32
C GLY A 17 10.31 -3.63 23.24
N ALA A 18 10.58 -4.33 22.14
CA ALA A 18 11.83 -5.01 21.86
C ALA A 18 12.95 -3.99 21.69
N ASP A 19 12.75 -3.00 20.80
CA ASP A 19 13.77 -2.03 20.41
C ASP A 19 14.13 -1.05 21.53
N LEU A 20 13.14 -0.52 22.24
CA LEU A 20 13.40 0.45 23.29
C LEU A 20 14.22 -0.15 24.43
N VAL A 21 13.83 -1.33 24.91
CA VAL A 21 14.55 -1.96 26.03
C VAL A 21 15.87 -2.58 25.55
N GLY A 22 15.87 -3.25 24.40
CA GLY A 22 17.06 -3.89 23.84
C GLY A 22 18.13 -2.88 23.45
N LYS A 23 17.84 -2.04 22.43
CA LYS A 23 18.83 -1.15 21.82
C LYS A 23 19.12 0.07 22.69
N VAL A 24 18.09 0.71 23.25
CA VAL A 24 18.26 2.00 23.95
C VAL A 24 18.65 1.85 25.42
N GLU A 25 18.02 0.93 26.16
CA GLU A 25 18.28 0.77 27.59
C GLU A 25 19.43 -0.20 27.90
N LEU A 26 19.51 -1.32 27.19
CA LEU A 26 20.46 -2.39 27.47
C LEU A 26 21.69 -2.38 26.54
N GLY A 27 21.58 -1.72 25.39
CA GLY A 27 22.66 -1.65 24.40
C GLY A 27 22.99 -3.02 23.78
N ILE A 28 22.02 -3.93 23.72
CA ILE A 28 22.14 -5.19 22.98
C ILE A 28 21.73 -4.97 21.51
N PRO A 29 22.22 -5.80 20.58
CA PRO A 29 21.80 -5.75 19.17
C PRO A 29 20.27 -5.83 19.01
N GLU A 30 19.81 -5.29 17.89
CA GLU A 30 18.46 -5.53 17.37
C GLU A 30 18.26 -7.03 17.12
N ASP A 31 17.06 -7.56 17.34
CA ASP A 31 16.75 -9.00 17.23
C ASP A 31 17.58 -9.97 18.07
N ASP A 32 18.27 -9.49 19.11
CA ASP A 32 19.10 -10.34 19.95
C ASP A 32 18.26 -11.42 20.66
N PRO A 33 18.70 -12.70 20.65
CA PRO A 33 17.95 -13.82 21.24
C PRO A 33 17.82 -13.73 22.77
N ARG A 34 18.51 -12.80 23.44
CA ARG A 34 18.32 -12.51 24.87
C ARG A 34 17.08 -11.67 25.11
N ASN A 35 16.56 -10.97 24.10
CA ASN A 35 15.39 -10.12 24.22
C ASN A 35 14.11 -10.98 24.21
N PRO A 36 13.32 -11.03 25.30
CA PRO A 36 12.08 -11.81 25.34
C PRO A 36 11.01 -11.34 24.35
N ALA A 37 11.11 -10.12 23.80
CA ALA A 37 10.13 -9.59 22.85
C ALA A 37 10.45 -9.95 21.38
N VAL A 38 11.66 -10.40 21.04
CA VAL A 38 12.07 -10.62 19.63
C VAL A 38 11.16 -11.58 18.88
N ILE A 39 10.73 -12.68 19.50
CA ILE A 39 9.81 -13.62 18.84
C ILE A 39 8.44 -12.98 18.58
N ALA A 40 7.96 -12.12 19.49
CA ALA A 40 6.72 -11.41 19.25
C ALA A 40 6.87 -10.39 18.13
N ASP A 41 8.05 -9.78 17.98
CA ASP A 41 8.36 -8.85 16.91
C ASP A 41 8.31 -9.52 15.53
N LEU A 42 9.12 -10.57 15.35
CA LEU A 42 9.20 -11.34 14.10
C LEU A 42 7.86 -11.99 13.72
N VAL A 43 7.10 -12.51 14.70
CA VAL A 43 5.73 -12.98 14.46
C VAL A 43 4.83 -11.82 14.05
N GLY A 44 5.02 -10.64 14.64
CA GLY A 44 4.31 -9.42 14.31
C GLY A 44 4.43 -9.03 12.85
N ASP A 45 5.61 -9.10 12.25
CA ASP A 45 5.77 -8.78 10.81
C ASP A 45 4.94 -9.69 9.92
N ASN A 46 4.78 -10.96 10.30
CA ASN A 46 3.94 -11.90 9.58
C ASN A 46 2.45 -11.62 9.80
N VAL A 47 2.04 -11.29 11.02
CA VAL A 47 0.63 -11.07 11.38
C VAL A 47 0.12 -9.70 10.88
N GLY A 48 0.89 -8.64 11.09
CA GLY A 48 0.56 -7.28 10.72
C GLY A 48 1.00 -6.95 9.30
N ASP A 49 2.32 -6.90 9.08
CA ASP A 49 2.90 -6.38 7.84
C ASP A 49 2.68 -7.31 6.64
N CYS A 50 2.42 -8.61 6.84
CA CYS A 50 2.06 -9.54 5.77
C CYS A 50 0.54 -9.81 5.73
N ALA A 51 -0.03 -10.50 6.73
CA ALA A 51 -1.42 -10.92 6.68
C ALA A 51 -2.42 -9.73 6.75
N GLY A 52 -2.17 -8.76 7.62
CA GLY A 52 -2.96 -7.53 7.70
C GLY A 52 -2.93 -6.76 6.38
N GLN A 53 -1.72 -6.52 5.85
CA GLN A 53 -1.55 -5.77 4.60
C GLN A 53 -2.21 -6.47 3.40
N CYS A 54 -2.15 -7.80 3.32
CA CYS A 54 -2.85 -8.56 2.28
C CYS A 54 -4.38 -8.39 2.39
N ALA A 55 -4.92 -8.39 3.61
CA ALA A 55 -6.35 -8.21 3.84
C ALA A 55 -6.82 -6.78 3.50
N ASP A 56 -6.00 -5.77 3.76
CA ASP A 56 -6.24 -4.38 3.40
C ASP A 56 -6.36 -4.20 1.88
N LEU A 57 -5.39 -4.71 1.14
CA LEU A 57 -5.39 -4.66 -0.32
C LEU A 57 -6.50 -5.49 -0.95
N PHE A 58 -6.80 -6.67 -0.40
CA PHE A 58 -7.90 -7.49 -0.89
C PHE A 58 -9.23 -6.72 -0.87
N GLU A 59 -9.49 -5.98 0.22
CA GLU A 59 -10.68 -5.15 0.36
C GLU A 59 -10.66 -4.00 -0.66
N SER A 60 -9.54 -3.27 -0.78
CA SER A 60 -9.41 -2.15 -1.72
C SER A 60 -9.63 -2.58 -3.17
N ILE A 61 -8.97 -3.65 -3.61
CA ILE A 61 -9.13 -4.20 -4.97
C ILE A 61 -10.57 -4.66 -5.21
N SER A 62 -11.20 -5.32 -4.22
CA SER A 62 -12.59 -5.76 -4.34
C SER A 62 -13.54 -4.58 -4.48
N ALA A 63 -13.37 -3.53 -3.67
CA ALA A 63 -14.19 -2.32 -3.72
C ALA A 63 -14.07 -1.61 -5.08
N GLU A 64 -12.87 -1.53 -5.63
CA GLU A 64 -12.62 -0.91 -6.93
C GLU A 64 -13.21 -1.69 -8.10
N ILE A 65 -13.02 -3.01 -8.12
CA ILE A 65 -13.62 -3.90 -9.12
C ILE A 65 -15.13 -3.66 -9.14
N LEU A 66 -15.78 -3.75 -7.97
CA LEU A 66 -17.23 -3.56 -7.86
C LEU A 66 -17.66 -2.16 -8.31
N SER A 67 -16.93 -1.12 -7.90
CA SER A 67 -17.23 0.26 -8.27
C SER A 67 -17.13 0.48 -9.78
N ALA A 68 -16.08 -0.02 -10.41
CA ALA A 68 -15.90 0.07 -11.86
C ALA A 68 -16.94 -0.75 -12.63
N MET A 69 -17.33 -1.93 -12.11
CA MET A 69 -18.42 -2.74 -12.66
C MET A 69 -19.76 -2.01 -12.62
N ILE A 70 -20.10 -1.39 -11.49
CA ILE A 70 -21.34 -0.63 -11.31
C ILE A 70 -21.40 0.54 -12.29
N LEU A 71 -20.31 1.33 -12.38
CA LEU A 71 -20.24 2.47 -13.31
C LEU A 71 -20.30 2.04 -14.77
N GLY A 72 -19.56 0.99 -15.14
CA GLY A 72 -19.60 0.44 -16.50
C GLY A 72 -21.00 -0.03 -16.88
N GLY A 73 -21.69 -0.70 -15.95
CA GLY A 73 -23.05 -1.17 -16.13
C GLY A 73 -24.09 -0.05 -16.21
N ALA A 74 -23.96 0.98 -15.38
CA ALA A 74 -24.82 2.16 -15.37
C ALA A 74 -24.65 3.00 -16.64
N MET A 75 -23.40 3.31 -17.01
CA MET A 75 -23.06 4.05 -18.22
C MET A 75 -23.58 3.33 -19.47
N ALA A 76 -23.30 2.03 -19.62
CA ALA A 76 -23.74 1.26 -20.77
C ALA A 76 -25.27 1.14 -20.86
N LYS A 77 -25.96 1.10 -19.71
CA LYS A 77 -27.44 1.12 -19.65
C LYS A 77 -28.00 2.47 -20.11
N HIS A 78 -27.43 3.58 -19.65
CA HIS A 78 -27.89 4.93 -20.03
C HIS A 78 -27.58 5.27 -21.49
N ALA A 79 -26.51 4.72 -22.04
CA ALA A 79 -26.16 4.81 -23.46
C ALA A 79 -27.00 3.89 -24.38
N GLY A 80 -27.87 3.04 -23.83
CA GLY A 80 -28.69 2.12 -24.61
C GLY A 80 -27.87 1.07 -25.39
N LEU A 81 -26.71 0.67 -24.87
CA LEU A 81 -25.83 -0.30 -25.53
C LEU A 81 -26.43 -1.72 -25.48
N ASP A 82 -26.13 -2.50 -26.52
CA ASP A 82 -26.53 -3.90 -26.60
C ASP A 82 -25.97 -4.73 -25.43
N TYR A 83 -26.63 -5.86 -25.15
CA TYR A 83 -26.28 -6.73 -24.02
C TYR A 83 -24.80 -7.17 -24.04
N GLU A 84 -24.26 -7.54 -25.20
CA GLU A 84 -22.87 -7.97 -25.34
C GLU A 84 -21.88 -6.84 -25.02
N MET A 85 -22.14 -5.63 -25.52
CA MET A 85 -21.29 -4.46 -25.25
C MET A 85 -21.34 -4.07 -23.78
N LYS A 86 -22.54 -4.05 -23.19
CA LYS A 86 -22.74 -3.80 -21.77
C LYS A 86 -21.97 -4.80 -20.90
N ALA A 87 -21.97 -6.09 -21.27
CA ALA A 87 -21.18 -7.09 -20.58
C ALA A 87 -19.67 -6.79 -20.66
N GLY A 88 -19.18 -6.28 -21.79
CA GLY A 88 -17.79 -5.82 -21.94
C GLY A 88 -17.40 -4.75 -20.92
N PHE A 89 -18.22 -3.70 -20.75
CA PHE A 89 -17.98 -2.62 -19.78
C PHE A 89 -18.04 -3.09 -18.32
N ILE A 90 -18.95 -4.02 -18.01
CA ILE A 90 -19.07 -4.59 -16.67
C ILE A 90 -17.88 -5.52 -16.38
N LEU A 91 -17.50 -6.40 -17.29
CA LEU A 91 -16.45 -7.39 -17.05
C LEU A 91 -15.03 -6.85 -17.21
N PHE A 92 -14.86 -5.64 -17.75
CA PHE A 92 -13.56 -5.01 -17.98
C PHE A 92 -12.62 -5.02 -16.75
N PRO A 93 -13.04 -4.62 -15.54
CA PRO A 93 -12.19 -4.68 -14.35
C PRO A 93 -11.65 -6.09 -14.05
N LEU A 94 -12.49 -7.12 -14.22
CA LEU A 94 -12.09 -8.51 -14.00
C LEU A 94 -11.05 -8.98 -15.02
N LEU A 95 -11.17 -8.52 -16.27
CA LEU A 95 -10.18 -8.80 -17.31
C LEU A 95 -8.84 -8.12 -17.02
N VAL A 96 -8.87 -6.89 -16.50
CA VAL A 96 -7.65 -6.17 -16.11
C VAL A 96 -6.93 -6.88 -14.97
N HIS A 97 -7.63 -7.33 -13.92
CA HIS A 97 -6.97 -8.07 -12.84
C HIS A 97 -6.53 -9.49 -13.27
N SER A 98 -7.23 -10.12 -14.21
CA SER A 98 -6.75 -11.37 -14.82
C SER A 98 -5.45 -11.15 -15.60
N LEU A 99 -5.35 -10.02 -16.30
CA LEU A 99 -4.13 -9.60 -16.98
C LEU A 99 -3.01 -9.30 -15.97
N ASP A 100 -3.28 -8.54 -14.91
CA ASP A 100 -2.31 -8.20 -13.87
C ASP A 100 -1.67 -9.46 -13.26
N LEU A 101 -2.48 -10.47 -12.91
CA LEU A 101 -1.95 -11.75 -12.41
C LEU A 101 -0.96 -12.41 -13.39
N LEU A 102 -1.29 -12.44 -14.68
CA LEU A 102 -0.42 -13.02 -15.71
C LEU A 102 0.86 -12.20 -15.91
N VAL A 103 0.71 -10.89 -16.06
CA VAL A 103 1.80 -9.95 -16.32
C VAL A 103 2.76 -9.90 -15.14
N SER A 104 2.23 -9.83 -13.91
CA SER A 104 2.99 -9.86 -12.67
C SER A 104 3.74 -11.19 -12.51
N THR A 105 3.10 -12.33 -12.83
CA THR A 105 3.78 -13.65 -12.82
C THR A 105 4.95 -13.69 -13.80
N ILE A 106 4.76 -13.17 -15.02
CA ILE A 106 5.83 -13.10 -16.02
C ILE A 106 6.97 -12.18 -15.52
N ALA A 107 6.63 -11.02 -14.97
CA ALA A 107 7.59 -10.03 -14.48
C ALA A 107 8.49 -10.56 -13.34
N VAL A 108 7.97 -11.43 -12.47
CA VAL A 108 8.76 -12.06 -11.40
C VAL A 108 9.95 -12.84 -11.96
N PHE A 109 9.82 -13.50 -13.12
CA PHE A 109 10.93 -14.23 -13.74
C PHE A 109 12.09 -13.33 -14.20
N PHE A 110 11.87 -12.03 -14.35
CA PHE A 110 12.88 -11.03 -14.70
C PHE A 110 13.58 -10.43 -13.48
N VAL A 111 13.14 -10.76 -12.26
CA VAL A 111 13.83 -10.38 -11.02
C VAL A 111 15.00 -11.35 -10.82
N GLN A 112 16.12 -11.03 -11.45
CA GLN A 112 17.35 -11.83 -11.38
C GLN A 112 18.53 -10.95 -11.00
N THR A 113 19.27 -11.38 -9.97
CA THR A 113 20.57 -10.83 -9.63
C THR A 113 21.66 -11.51 -10.48
N LYS A 114 22.77 -10.81 -10.72
CA LYS A 114 23.96 -11.44 -11.28
C LYS A 114 24.41 -12.59 -10.38
N LYS A 115 24.88 -13.69 -10.98
CA LYS A 115 25.44 -14.83 -10.23
C LYS A 115 26.79 -14.44 -9.65
N GLY A 116 26.95 -14.59 -8.33
CA GLY A 116 28.19 -14.30 -7.62
C GLY A 116 28.00 -13.25 -6.51
N HIS A 117 29.11 -12.84 -5.90
CA HIS A 117 29.16 -11.76 -4.91
C HIS A 117 30.46 -10.97 -5.17
N PRO A 118 30.49 -9.63 -5.02
CA PRO A 118 31.70 -8.84 -5.24
C PRO A 118 32.91 -9.37 -4.45
N SER A 119 32.69 -9.87 -3.23
CA SER A 119 33.74 -10.46 -2.38
C SER A 119 34.25 -11.83 -2.84
N ARG A 120 33.56 -12.51 -3.77
CA ARG A 120 33.90 -13.86 -4.26
C ARG A 120 34.25 -13.91 -5.74
N ASP A 121 33.83 -12.93 -6.53
CA ASP A 121 34.12 -12.83 -7.96
C ASP A 121 34.53 -11.41 -8.34
N ALA A 122 35.81 -11.24 -8.71
CA ALA A 122 36.36 -9.95 -9.13
C ALA A 122 35.72 -9.40 -10.42
N ASN A 123 35.02 -10.25 -11.20
CA ASN A 123 34.32 -9.84 -12.41
C ASN A 123 32.86 -9.39 -12.15
N TYR A 124 32.37 -9.47 -10.91
CA TYR A 124 30.99 -9.14 -10.57
C TYR A 124 30.67 -7.64 -10.72
N GLY A 125 31.66 -6.78 -10.44
CA GLY A 125 31.48 -5.34 -10.33
C GLY A 125 30.90 -4.91 -8.98
N GLU A 126 30.24 -3.75 -8.93
CA GLU A 126 29.55 -3.27 -7.73
C GLU A 126 28.33 -4.13 -7.38
N LEU A 127 28.00 -4.20 -6.08
CA LEU A 127 26.82 -4.91 -5.60
C LEU A 127 25.56 -4.28 -6.21
N GLU A 128 24.68 -5.11 -6.77
CA GLU A 128 23.42 -4.61 -7.32
C GLU A 128 22.50 -4.17 -6.18
N ASP A 129 21.99 -2.93 -6.25
CA ASP A 129 20.94 -2.46 -5.35
C ASP A 129 19.67 -3.33 -5.50
N PRO A 130 19.22 -4.02 -4.44
CA PRO A 130 18.06 -4.91 -4.50
C PRO A 130 16.80 -4.19 -5.00
N LEU A 131 16.61 -2.91 -4.65
CA LEU A 131 15.45 -2.14 -5.08
C LEU A 131 15.46 -1.92 -6.61
N ASN A 132 16.64 -1.71 -7.19
CA ASN A 132 16.78 -1.61 -8.65
C ASN A 132 16.51 -2.94 -9.35
N VAL A 133 16.87 -4.07 -8.73
CA VAL A 133 16.55 -5.41 -9.25
C VAL A 133 15.04 -5.66 -9.25
N LEU A 134 14.34 -5.31 -8.16
CA LEU A 134 12.88 -5.36 -8.10
C LEU A 134 12.22 -4.42 -9.11
N LYS A 135 12.75 -3.20 -9.29
CA LYS A 135 12.26 -2.25 -10.30
C LYS A 135 12.38 -2.77 -11.74
N ARG A 136 13.37 -3.61 -12.07
CA ARG A 136 13.47 -4.23 -13.41
C ARG A 136 12.22 -5.06 -13.73
N GLY A 137 11.77 -5.90 -12.80
CA GLY A 137 10.55 -6.66 -12.99
C GLY A 137 9.32 -5.75 -13.02
N TYR A 138 9.28 -4.69 -12.20
CA TYR A 138 8.20 -3.69 -12.25
C TYR A 138 8.09 -3.01 -13.63
N TYR A 139 9.21 -2.61 -14.24
CA TYR A 139 9.16 -2.03 -15.59
C TYR A 139 8.68 -3.02 -16.65
N VAL A 140 9.06 -4.30 -16.53
CA VAL A 140 8.53 -5.35 -17.40
C VAL A 140 7.02 -5.50 -17.20
N SER A 141 6.52 -5.47 -15.96
CA SER A 141 5.08 -5.56 -15.69
C SER A 141 4.32 -4.38 -16.29
N LEU A 142 4.81 -3.14 -16.14
CA LEU A 142 4.17 -1.96 -16.74
C LEU A 142 4.09 -2.05 -18.28
N VAL A 143 5.17 -2.47 -18.95
CA VAL A 143 5.18 -2.59 -20.42
C VAL A 143 4.20 -3.66 -20.89
N LEU A 144 4.21 -4.84 -20.27
CA LEU A 144 3.28 -5.91 -20.60
C LEU A 144 1.82 -5.54 -20.28
N ALA A 145 1.59 -4.82 -19.18
CA ALA A 145 0.29 -4.29 -18.82
C ALA A 145 -0.24 -3.33 -19.89
N LEU A 146 0.58 -2.40 -20.41
CA LEU A 146 0.18 -1.48 -21.48
C LEU A 146 -0.23 -2.23 -22.77
N LEU A 147 0.48 -3.29 -23.13
CA LEU A 147 0.15 -4.11 -24.30
C LEU A 147 -1.15 -4.90 -24.09
N GLY A 148 -1.31 -5.49 -22.91
CA GLY A 148 -2.53 -6.23 -22.55
C GLY A 148 -3.75 -5.33 -22.43
N LEU A 149 -3.62 -4.13 -21.83
CA LEU A 149 -4.68 -3.14 -21.72
C LEU A 149 -5.15 -2.66 -23.11
N PHE A 150 -4.23 -2.44 -24.05
CA PHE A 150 -4.59 -2.13 -25.43
C PHE A 150 -5.44 -3.24 -26.05
N TRP A 151 -5.02 -4.50 -25.88
CA TRP A 151 -5.75 -5.65 -26.39
C TRP A 151 -7.13 -5.79 -25.74
N ILE A 152 -7.25 -5.63 -24.42
CA ILE A 152 -8.54 -5.69 -23.70
C ILE A 152 -9.46 -4.56 -24.19
N CYS A 153 -8.98 -3.31 -24.20
CA CYS A 153 -9.78 -2.17 -24.65
C CYS A 153 -10.28 -2.38 -26.09
N ARG A 154 -9.40 -2.81 -27.00
CA ARG A 154 -9.74 -3.02 -28.40
C ARG A 154 -10.79 -4.10 -28.63
N ASN A 155 -10.80 -5.17 -27.84
CA ASN A 155 -11.72 -6.30 -28.02
C ASN A 155 -13.02 -6.17 -27.24
N PHE A 156 -12.97 -5.59 -26.03
CA PHE A 156 -14.11 -5.57 -25.10
C PHE A 156 -14.80 -4.21 -24.98
N LEU A 157 -14.11 -3.10 -25.30
CA LEU A 157 -14.66 -1.74 -25.26
C LEU A 157 -14.86 -1.13 -26.65
N PHE A 158 -14.85 -1.95 -27.70
CA PHE A 158 -15.12 -1.50 -29.05
C PHE A 158 -16.61 -1.35 -29.29
N ILE A 159 -17.00 -0.16 -29.75
CA ILE A 159 -18.38 0.16 -30.12
C ILE A 159 -18.42 0.43 -31.63
N PRO A 160 -19.19 -0.33 -32.43
CA PRO A 160 -19.26 -0.14 -33.89
C PRO A 160 -19.68 1.26 -34.32
N THR A 161 -20.56 1.92 -33.55
CA THR A 161 -21.02 3.29 -33.80
C THR A 161 -20.00 4.35 -33.41
N LEU A 162 -19.07 4.03 -32.50
CA LEU A 162 -18.02 4.93 -32.00
C LEU A 162 -16.66 4.23 -32.10
N PRO A 163 -16.08 4.11 -33.31
CA PRO A 163 -14.90 3.27 -33.56
C PRO A 163 -13.65 3.75 -32.81
N ASN A 164 -13.61 5.00 -32.33
CA ASN A 164 -12.48 5.55 -31.58
C ASN A 164 -12.66 5.47 -30.06
N ALA A 165 -13.83 5.09 -29.55
CA ALA A 165 -14.11 5.09 -28.10
C ALA A 165 -13.12 4.23 -27.30
N TYR A 166 -12.80 3.04 -27.81
CA TYR A 166 -11.84 2.15 -27.16
C TYR A 166 -10.44 2.77 -27.02
N LEU A 167 -10.04 3.65 -27.95
CA LEU A 167 -8.73 4.30 -27.92
C LEU A 167 -8.68 5.33 -26.80
N TYR A 168 -9.75 6.09 -26.60
CA TYR A 168 -9.85 7.03 -25.48
C TYR A 168 -9.83 6.31 -24.13
N PHE A 169 -10.56 5.20 -24.00
CA PHE A 169 -10.50 4.35 -22.80
C PHE A 169 -9.13 3.72 -22.59
N TYR A 170 -8.45 3.30 -23.66
CA TYR A 170 -7.07 2.88 -23.58
C TYR A 170 -6.17 4.01 -23.05
N LEU A 171 -6.30 5.23 -23.57
CA LEU A 171 -5.55 6.38 -23.06
C LEU A 171 -5.85 6.65 -21.56
N CYS A 172 -7.09 6.48 -21.10
CA CYS A 172 -7.40 6.54 -19.67
C CYS A 172 -6.61 5.49 -18.87
N SER A 173 -6.54 4.24 -19.36
CA SER A 173 -5.73 3.21 -18.68
C SER A 173 -4.23 3.52 -18.70
N VAL A 174 -3.71 4.14 -19.78
CA VAL A 174 -2.32 4.61 -19.84
C VAL A 174 -2.06 5.69 -18.79
N VAL A 175 -2.98 6.63 -18.59
CA VAL A 175 -2.90 7.62 -17.50
C VAL A 175 -2.80 6.89 -16.15
N GLY A 176 -3.60 5.86 -15.94
CA GLY A 176 -3.50 4.97 -14.76
C GLY A 176 -2.13 4.35 -14.55
N VAL A 177 -1.55 3.75 -15.60
CA VAL A 177 -0.21 3.15 -15.56
C VAL A 177 0.86 4.20 -15.22
N VAL A 178 0.75 5.41 -15.77
CA VAL A 178 1.64 6.52 -15.46
C VAL A 178 1.50 6.95 -13.99
N VAL A 179 0.28 7.04 -13.47
CA VAL A 179 0.03 7.31 -12.05
C VAL A 179 0.68 6.23 -11.18
N SER A 180 0.51 4.96 -11.54
CA SER A 180 1.15 3.82 -10.87
C SER A 180 2.67 4.00 -10.76
N PHE A 181 3.33 4.35 -11.86
CA PHE A 181 4.77 4.63 -11.89
C PHE A 181 5.15 5.83 -11.01
N LEU A 182 4.40 6.94 -11.11
CA LEU A 182 4.65 8.16 -10.34
C LEU A 182 4.48 7.91 -8.83
N PHE A 183 3.51 7.10 -8.42
CA PHE A 183 3.29 6.74 -7.02
C PHE A 183 4.49 6.00 -6.43
N VAL A 184 5.04 5.02 -7.16
CA VAL A 184 6.27 4.32 -6.74
C VAL A 184 7.44 5.29 -6.66
N ALA A 185 7.62 6.17 -7.66
CA ALA A 185 8.73 7.11 -7.69
C ALA A 185 8.66 8.17 -6.57
N ILE A 186 7.48 8.75 -6.34
CA ILE A 186 7.25 9.75 -5.29
C ILE A 186 7.42 9.12 -3.91
N THR A 187 6.85 7.93 -3.69
CA THR A 187 6.97 7.26 -2.40
C THR A 187 8.41 6.83 -2.12
N GLN A 188 9.15 6.36 -3.13
CA GLN A 188 10.58 6.12 -3.01
C GLN A 188 11.33 7.40 -2.59
N TYR A 189 11.06 8.54 -3.23
CA TYR A 189 11.74 9.81 -2.91
C TYR A 189 11.59 10.22 -1.43
N TYR A 190 10.44 9.94 -0.81
CA TYR A 190 10.18 10.28 0.59
C TYR A 190 10.57 9.19 1.60
N THR A 191 10.91 7.98 1.17
CA THR A 191 11.14 6.83 2.07
C THR A 191 12.49 6.13 1.90
N ASP A 192 13.18 6.33 0.78
CA ASP A 192 14.48 5.75 0.51
C ASP A 192 15.61 6.65 1.06
N TYR A 193 16.55 6.05 1.78
CA TYR A 193 17.68 6.72 2.45
C TYR A 193 18.64 7.42 1.48
N ASN A 194 18.56 7.12 0.18
CA ASN A 194 19.35 7.78 -0.85
C ASN A 194 18.87 9.20 -1.17
N PHE A 195 17.69 9.62 -0.70
CA PHE A 195 17.10 10.92 -1.03
C PHE A 195 17.10 11.92 0.13
N GLY A 196 17.01 13.19 -0.25
CA GLY A 196 17.06 14.34 0.67
C GLY A 196 16.08 14.28 1.86
N PRO A 197 14.80 13.89 1.70
CA PRO A 197 13.86 13.85 2.81
C PRO A 197 14.32 12.94 3.95
N VAL A 198 14.70 11.69 3.66
CA VAL A 198 15.17 10.74 4.69
C VAL A 198 16.53 11.14 5.25
N GLN A 199 17.44 11.63 4.41
CA GLN A 199 18.74 12.14 4.86
C GLN A 199 18.60 13.33 5.83
N SER A 200 17.59 14.19 5.63
CA SER A 200 17.31 15.31 6.52
C SER A 200 16.86 14.84 7.91
N ILE A 201 16.07 13.77 7.98
CA ILE A 201 15.64 13.14 9.22
C ILE A 201 16.85 12.54 9.93
N ALA A 202 17.66 11.74 9.22
CA ALA A 202 18.88 11.14 9.76
C ALA A 202 19.88 12.21 10.27
N SER A 203 20.07 13.31 9.53
CA SER A 203 20.90 14.43 9.97
C SER A 203 20.33 15.12 11.22
N SER A 204 19.01 15.20 11.35
CA SER A 204 18.34 15.81 12.50
C SER A 204 18.47 15.00 13.79
N SER A 205 18.73 13.69 13.68
CA SER A 205 19.04 12.81 14.82
C SER A 205 20.34 13.21 15.53
N GLN A 206 21.27 13.91 14.86
CA GLN A 206 22.49 14.44 15.50
C GLN A 206 22.19 15.51 16.56
N MET A 207 21.02 16.17 16.48
CA MET A 207 20.59 17.22 17.41
C MET A 207 19.65 16.68 18.51
N GLY A 208 19.33 15.39 18.49
CA GLY A 208 18.52 14.70 19.49
C GLY A 208 17.15 14.22 19.00
N HIS A 209 16.40 13.53 19.88
CA HIS A 209 15.14 12.89 19.52
C HIS A 209 14.03 13.88 19.12
N ALA A 210 13.97 15.06 19.77
CA ALA A 210 12.93 16.05 19.48
C ALA A 210 13.02 16.61 18.06
N THR A 211 14.24 16.95 17.61
CA THR A 211 14.49 17.45 16.24
C THR A 211 14.23 16.38 15.19
N ASN A 212 14.56 15.12 15.48
CA ASN A 212 14.22 13.99 14.63
C ASN A 212 12.70 13.85 14.43
N ILE A 213 11.92 13.88 15.52
CA ILE A 213 10.46 13.78 15.46
C ILE A 213 9.84 14.96 14.70
N ILE A 214 10.29 16.19 14.96
CA ILE A 214 9.79 17.39 14.26
C ILE A 214 10.03 17.28 12.75
N THR A 215 11.24 16.88 12.35
CA THR A 215 11.60 16.77 10.94
C THR A 215 10.84 15.63 10.27
N GLY A 216 10.75 14.47 10.92
CA GLY A 216 9.98 13.32 10.41
C GLY A 216 8.49 13.63 10.23
N LEU A 217 7.88 14.32 11.19
CA LEU A 217 6.48 14.75 11.08
C LEU A 217 6.28 15.75 9.92
N SER A 218 7.21 16.70 9.76
CA SER A 218 7.18 17.66 8.65
C SER A 218 7.24 16.96 7.29
N VAL A 219 8.20 16.05 7.11
CA VAL A 219 8.36 15.26 5.88
C VAL A 219 7.12 14.40 5.62
N GLY A 220 6.57 13.78 6.66
CA GLY A 220 5.33 12.99 6.56
C GLY A 220 4.15 13.81 6.03
N LEU A 221 3.94 15.01 6.57
CA LEU A 221 2.88 15.92 6.11
C LEU A 221 3.12 16.38 4.67
N GLU A 222 4.35 16.75 4.33
CA GLU A 222 4.75 17.20 2.98
C GLU A 222 4.53 16.09 1.93
N SER A 223 4.81 14.84 2.28
CA SER A 223 4.72 13.69 1.36
C SER A 223 3.33 13.46 0.77
N THR A 224 2.28 14.04 1.36
CA THR A 224 0.91 13.98 0.84
C THR A 224 0.66 14.89 -0.37
N GLY A 225 1.46 15.95 -0.57
CA GLY A 225 1.21 16.97 -1.58
C GLY A 225 1.32 16.46 -3.02
N LEU A 226 2.45 15.83 -3.35
CA LEU A 226 2.70 15.33 -4.72
C LEU A 226 1.72 14.22 -5.15
N PRO A 227 1.41 13.19 -4.32
CA PRO A 227 0.42 12.18 -4.67
C PRO A 227 -0.97 12.76 -4.98
N VAL A 228 -1.43 13.72 -4.18
CA VAL A 228 -2.73 14.38 -4.39
C VAL A 228 -2.77 15.17 -5.70
N LEU A 229 -1.66 15.87 -6.04
CA LEU A 229 -1.55 16.57 -7.32
C LEU A 229 -1.60 15.59 -8.50
N VAL A 230 -0.89 14.46 -8.41
CA VAL A 230 -0.90 13.41 -9.45
C VAL A 230 -2.31 12.84 -9.63
N ILE A 231 -3.01 12.49 -8.55
CA ILE A 231 -4.40 12.01 -8.61
C ILE A 231 -5.31 13.07 -9.25
N SER A 232 -5.19 14.33 -8.83
CA SER A 232 -6.03 15.41 -9.33
C SER A 232 -5.90 15.58 -10.85
N VAL A 233 -4.66 15.59 -11.36
CA VAL A 233 -4.39 15.64 -12.79
C VAL A 233 -4.93 14.40 -13.50
N ALA A 234 -4.73 13.21 -12.93
CA ALA A 234 -5.19 11.96 -13.50
C ALA A 234 -6.73 11.90 -13.62
N ILE A 235 -7.47 12.32 -12.59
CA ILE A 235 -8.93 12.39 -12.60
C ILE A 235 -9.39 13.33 -13.71
N ILE A 236 -8.85 14.55 -13.78
CA ILE A 236 -9.25 15.53 -14.81
C ILE A 236 -8.98 15.00 -16.21
N VAL A 237 -7.77 14.48 -16.45
CA VAL A 237 -7.37 13.98 -17.77
C VAL A 237 -8.21 12.77 -18.17
N SER A 238 -8.37 11.79 -17.28
CA SER A 238 -9.15 10.58 -17.58
C SER A 238 -10.65 10.84 -17.70
N PHE A 239 -11.18 11.83 -16.99
CA PHE A 239 -12.57 12.27 -17.13
C PHE A 239 -12.82 12.87 -18.52
N TYR A 240 -12.01 13.84 -18.94
CA TYR A 240 -12.19 14.46 -20.26
C TYR A 240 -11.86 13.52 -21.42
N LEU A 241 -10.89 12.60 -21.26
CA LEU A 241 -10.67 11.52 -22.23
C LEU A 241 -11.88 10.59 -22.30
N GLY A 242 -12.47 10.25 -21.15
CA GLY A 242 -13.69 9.46 -21.07
C GLY A 242 -14.86 10.14 -21.79
N GLU A 243 -15.05 11.45 -21.63
CA GLU A 243 -16.06 12.21 -22.39
C GLU A 243 -15.75 12.24 -23.90
N ALA A 244 -14.47 12.36 -24.27
CA ALA A 244 -14.04 12.33 -25.67
C ALA A 244 -14.31 10.98 -26.37
N SER A 245 -14.63 9.92 -25.62
CA SER A 245 -15.13 8.64 -26.18
C SER A 245 -16.42 8.82 -26.99
N GLY A 246 -17.18 9.88 -26.72
CA GLY A 246 -18.42 10.20 -27.42
C GLY A 246 -19.63 9.37 -26.96
N ILE A 247 -19.52 8.60 -25.88
CA ILE A 247 -20.65 7.88 -25.30
C ILE A 247 -21.64 8.90 -24.72
N GLN A 248 -22.86 8.88 -25.25
CA GLN A 248 -23.95 9.78 -24.88
C GLN A 248 -25.10 9.01 -24.24
N ASP A 249 -25.82 9.66 -23.33
CA ASP A 249 -27.12 9.20 -22.84
C ASP A 249 -28.24 9.46 -23.86
N ALA A 250 -29.46 9.04 -23.53
CA ALA A 250 -30.65 9.28 -24.35
C ALA A 250 -31.01 10.77 -24.52
N GLN A 251 -30.42 11.65 -23.71
CA GLN A 251 -30.61 13.10 -23.71
C GLN A 251 -29.48 13.83 -24.46
N GLY A 252 -28.46 13.11 -24.94
CA GLY A 252 -27.31 13.66 -25.67
C GLY A 252 -26.17 14.18 -24.78
N ASN A 253 -26.23 13.95 -23.47
CA ASN A 253 -25.13 14.33 -22.57
C ASN A 253 -24.01 13.30 -22.63
N LEU A 254 -22.76 13.76 -22.54
CA LEU A 254 -21.61 12.89 -22.46
C LEU A 254 -21.55 12.23 -21.08
N ILE A 255 -21.51 10.89 -21.04
CA ILE A 255 -21.53 10.12 -19.78
C ILE A 255 -20.30 9.23 -19.60
N GLY A 256 -19.36 9.25 -20.54
CA GLY A 256 -18.14 8.42 -20.51
C GLY A 256 -17.09 8.87 -19.48
N GLY A 257 -17.20 10.08 -18.92
CA GLY A 257 -16.16 10.69 -18.09
C GLY A 257 -15.87 9.94 -16.79
N LEU A 258 -16.89 9.66 -15.98
CA LEU A 258 -16.75 8.93 -14.71
C LEU A 258 -16.24 7.49 -14.91
N TYR A 259 -16.65 6.84 -16.01
CA TYR A 259 -16.10 5.54 -16.33
C TYR A 259 -14.64 5.63 -16.80
N GLY A 260 -14.27 6.71 -17.49
CA GLY A 260 -12.87 7.02 -17.81
C GLY A 260 -11.97 7.10 -16.58
N THR A 261 -12.43 7.71 -15.49
CA THR A 261 -11.69 7.72 -14.21
C THR A 261 -11.57 6.33 -13.60
N ALA A 262 -12.63 5.51 -13.68
CA ALA A 262 -12.57 4.12 -13.22
C ALA A 262 -11.57 3.27 -14.04
N ILE A 263 -11.51 3.47 -15.36
CA ILE A 263 -10.51 2.79 -16.21
C ILE A 263 -9.09 3.25 -15.89
N ALA A 264 -8.88 4.52 -15.55
CA ALA A 264 -7.59 4.99 -15.08
C ALA A 264 -7.19 4.30 -13.76
N THR A 265 -8.12 4.12 -12.82
CA THR A 265 -7.87 3.29 -11.62
C THR A 265 -7.47 1.87 -12.02
N MET A 266 -8.21 1.22 -12.93
CA MET A 266 -7.84 -0.13 -13.40
C MET A 266 -6.46 -0.16 -14.06
N GLY A 267 -6.08 0.88 -14.80
CA GLY A 267 -4.75 1.02 -15.38
C GLY A 267 -3.65 1.11 -14.32
N MET A 268 -3.88 1.83 -13.21
CA MET A 268 -2.97 1.88 -12.07
C MET A 268 -2.79 0.48 -11.45
N PHE A 269 -3.87 -0.29 -11.37
CA PHE A 269 -3.86 -1.65 -10.83
C PHE A 269 -3.42 -2.75 -11.78
N ALA A 270 -3.17 -2.46 -13.06
CA ALA A 270 -2.66 -3.45 -14.00
C ALA A 270 -1.24 -3.95 -13.66
N SER A 271 -0.57 -3.31 -12.70
CA SER A 271 0.69 -3.75 -12.07
C SER A 271 0.58 -3.93 -10.55
N GLY A 272 -0.65 -3.97 -10.00
CA GLY A 272 -0.91 -3.96 -8.56
C GLY A 272 -0.41 -5.22 -7.86
N VAL A 273 -0.59 -6.39 -8.46
CA VAL A 273 -0.08 -7.67 -7.94
C VAL A 273 1.45 -7.66 -7.86
N TYR A 274 2.14 -7.04 -8.82
CA TYR A 274 3.59 -6.92 -8.76
C TYR A 274 4.03 -6.00 -7.61
N VAL A 275 3.36 -4.86 -7.41
CA VAL A 275 3.64 -3.97 -6.27
C VAL A 275 3.41 -4.68 -4.94
N LEU A 276 2.35 -5.48 -4.83
CA LEU A 276 2.10 -6.33 -3.66
C LEU A 276 3.22 -7.37 -3.45
N SER A 277 3.70 -8.00 -4.53
CA SER A 277 4.83 -8.93 -4.45
C SER A 277 6.10 -8.24 -3.94
N MET A 278 6.35 -6.98 -4.32
CA MET A 278 7.46 -6.19 -3.76
C MET A 278 7.23 -5.85 -2.28
N SER A 279 5.97 -5.64 -1.86
CA SER A 279 5.64 -5.44 -0.44
C SER A 279 5.93 -6.67 0.41
N GLY A 280 5.52 -7.85 -0.07
CA GLY A 280 5.72 -9.11 0.64
C GLY A 280 7.19 -9.49 0.81
N PHE A 281 8.07 -8.95 -0.04
CA PHE A 281 9.52 -9.09 0.14
C PHE A 281 10.02 -8.44 1.44
N GLY A 282 9.42 -7.34 1.89
CA GLY A 282 9.86 -6.61 3.08
C GLY A 282 9.82 -7.46 4.36
N PRO A 283 8.65 -7.94 4.81
CA PRO A 283 8.56 -8.80 6.00
C PRO A 283 9.41 -10.07 5.93
N ILE A 284 9.66 -10.60 4.72
CA ILE A 284 10.53 -11.77 4.52
C ILE A 284 11.99 -11.40 4.80
N ALA A 285 12.45 -10.25 4.30
CA ALA A 285 13.81 -9.75 4.53
C ALA A 285 14.04 -9.42 6.01
N ASP A 286 13.06 -8.76 6.63
CA ASP A 286 12.98 -8.42 8.05
C ASP A 286 13.16 -9.66 8.93
N ASN A 287 12.31 -10.68 8.73
CA ASN A 287 12.40 -11.96 9.44
C ASN A 287 13.71 -12.70 9.17
N ALA A 288 14.25 -12.61 7.96
CA ALA A 288 15.55 -13.21 7.65
C ALA A 288 16.67 -12.55 8.47
N GLY A 289 16.65 -11.22 8.63
CA GLY A 289 17.58 -10.50 9.50
C GLY A 289 17.47 -10.96 10.94
N GLY A 290 16.26 -11.04 11.49
CA GLY A 290 16.04 -11.52 12.85
C GLY A 290 16.54 -12.95 13.07
N ILE A 291 16.28 -13.86 12.11
CA ILE A 291 16.80 -15.24 12.19
C ILE A 291 18.34 -15.28 12.14
N VAL A 292 18.96 -14.44 11.30
CA VAL A 292 20.43 -14.33 11.18
C VAL A 292 21.06 -13.91 12.51
N GLU A 293 20.48 -12.90 13.17
CA GLU A 293 20.96 -12.45 14.48
C GLU A 293 20.73 -13.53 15.56
N MET A 294 19.52 -14.07 15.64
CA MET A 294 19.17 -15.10 16.63
C MET A 294 19.96 -16.40 16.50
N SER A 295 20.52 -16.67 15.32
CA SER A 295 21.35 -17.85 15.05
C SER A 295 22.85 -17.57 15.07
N GLU A 296 23.26 -16.38 15.56
CA GLU A 296 24.65 -15.96 15.74
C GLU A 296 25.49 -16.14 14.47
N GLN A 297 24.92 -15.83 13.31
CA GLN A 297 25.65 -15.88 12.05
C GLN A 297 26.69 -14.77 11.96
N ASP A 298 27.56 -14.84 10.95
CA ASP A 298 28.54 -13.79 10.69
C ASP A 298 27.85 -12.45 10.41
N SER A 299 28.39 -11.38 10.99
CA SER A 299 27.99 -9.97 10.77
C SER A 299 27.81 -9.62 9.29
N ALA A 300 28.63 -10.18 8.40
CA ALA A 300 28.52 -9.97 6.96
C ALA A 300 27.18 -10.47 6.36
N VAL A 301 26.51 -11.44 7.01
CA VAL A 301 25.18 -11.91 6.62
C VAL A 301 24.10 -10.92 7.10
N ARG A 302 24.26 -10.34 8.30
CA ARG A 302 23.36 -9.30 8.83
C ARG A 302 23.41 -8.03 7.97
N ASP A 303 24.60 -7.61 7.55
CA ASP A 303 24.76 -6.46 6.63
C ASP A 303 23.97 -6.64 5.32
N ILE A 304 23.89 -7.87 4.81
CA ILE A 304 23.10 -8.19 3.62
C ILE A 304 21.60 -8.10 3.94
N THR A 305 21.13 -8.69 5.05
CA THR A 305 19.72 -8.66 5.41
C THR A 305 19.24 -7.25 5.76
N ASP A 306 20.05 -6.43 6.41
CA ASP A 306 19.72 -5.03 6.71
C ASP A 306 19.55 -4.21 5.42
N MET A 307 20.39 -4.47 4.41
CA MET A 307 20.22 -3.85 3.09
C MET A 307 18.92 -4.29 2.42
N LEU A 308 18.54 -5.56 2.55
CA LEU A 308 17.29 -6.08 2.00
C LEU A 308 16.07 -5.52 2.75
N ASP A 309 16.14 -5.41 4.08
CA ASP A 309 15.07 -4.82 4.89
C ASP A 309 14.88 -3.33 4.61
N ALA A 310 15.97 -2.56 4.47
CA ALA A 310 15.89 -1.16 4.06
C ALA A 310 15.14 -0.98 2.73
N VAL A 311 15.34 -1.90 1.78
CA VAL A 311 14.57 -1.96 0.52
C VAL A 311 13.11 -2.36 0.79
N GLY A 312 12.89 -3.33 1.68
CA GLY A 312 11.58 -3.73 2.18
C GLY A 312 10.75 -2.58 2.76
N ASN A 313 11.37 -1.68 3.51
CA ASN A 313 10.71 -0.52 4.09
C ASN A 313 10.17 0.45 3.03
N VAL A 314 10.93 0.66 1.94
CA VAL A 314 10.48 1.44 0.77
C VAL A 314 9.32 0.75 0.06
N THR A 315 9.39 -0.56 -0.15
CA THR A 315 8.32 -1.29 -0.86
C THR A 315 7.05 -1.42 -0.01
N LYS A 316 7.16 -1.63 1.31
CA LYS A 316 6.05 -1.57 2.28
C LYS A 316 5.33 -0.21 2.17
N ALA A 317 6.08 0.90 2.07
CA ALA A 317 5.51 2.23 1.90
C ALA A 317 4.84 2.45 0.54
N ASN A 318 5.44 1.98 -0.55
CA ASN A 318 4.85 2.05 -1.90
C ASN A 318 3.44 1.44 -1.91
N THR A 319 3.28 0.28 -1.29
CA THR A 319 2.00 -0.42 -1.19
C THR A 319 0.96 0.37 -0.40
N LYS A 320 1.35 0.97 0.73
CA LYS A 320 0.45 1.86 1.50
C LYS A 320 0.00 3.06 0.67
N GLY A 321 0.91 3.67 -0.08
CA GLY A 321 0.58 4.76 -1.00
C GLY A 321 -0.40 4.32 -2.10
N TYR A 322 -0.22 3.12 -2.65
CA TYR A 322 -1.15 2.51 -3.60
C TYR A 322 -2.54 2.33 -3.02
N SER A 323 -2.65 1.71 -1.83
CA SER A 323 -3.94 1.52 -1.15
C SER A 323 -4.68 2.83 -0.91
N VAL A 324 -3.97 3.90 -0.50
CA VAL A 324 -4.60 5.21 -0.24
C VAL A 324 -5.08 5.88 -1.52
N GLY A 325 -4.27 5.89 -2.59
CA GLY A 325 -4.67 6.49 -3.87
C GLY A 325 -5.86 5.76 -4.49
N SER A 326 -5.82 4.44 -4.40
CA SER A 326 -6.89 3.51 -4.76
C SER A 326 -8.20 3.78 -4.00
N ALA A 327 -8.16 3.72 -2.67
CA ALA A 327 -9.32 3.93 -1.83
C ALA A 327 -9.97 5.30 -2.06
N SER A 328 -9.16 6.33 -2.30
CA SER A 328 -9.67 7.68 -2.62
C SER A 328 -10.51 7.69 -3.89
N LEU A 329 -10.06 6.99 -4.94
CA LEU A 329 -10.81 6.85 -6.18
C LEU A 329 -12.04 5.96 -5.96
N ALA A 330 -11.91 4.81 -5.29
CA ALA A 330 -13.02 3.93 -4.97
C ALA A 330 -14.14 4.66 -4.20
N CYS A 331 -13.79 5.45 -3.17
CA CYS A 331 -14.75 6.25 -2.41
C CYS A 331 -15.51 7.24 -3.29
N PHE A 332 -14.83 7.92 -4.22
CA PHE A 332 -15.49 8.84 -5.16
C PHE A 332 -16.52 8.10 -6.05
N LEU A 333 -16.18 6.89 -6.53
CA LEU A 333 -17.07 6.09 -7.37
C LEU A 333 -18.24 5.48 -6.58
N LEU A 334 -17.97 4.90 -5.40
CA LEU A 334 -18.99 4.35 -4.50
C LEU A 334 -19.96 5.44 -4.05
N PHE A 335 -19.48 6.65 -3.84
CA PHE A 335 -20.34 7.77 -3.47
C PHE A 335 -21.29 8.16 -4.59
N SER A 336 -20.85 8.11 -5.85
CA SER A 336 -21.73 8.31 -7.00
C SER A 336 -22.80 7.21 -7.07
N ALA A 337 -22.41 5.93 -6.89
CA ALA A 337 -23.36 4.82 -6.83
C ALA A 337 -24.34 4.92 -5.65
N TYR A 338 -23.89 5.47 -4.51
CA TYR A 338 -24.76 5.74 -3.36
C TYR A 338 -25.83 6.78 -3.70
N LEU A 339 -25.48 7.86 -4.42
CA LEU A 339 -26.46 8.86 -4.85
C LEU A 339 -27.51 8.26 -5.79
N ASP A 340 -27.10 7.43 -6.75
CA ASP A 340 -28.00 6.72 -7.66
C ASP A 340 -29.00 5.83 -6.90
N GLU A 341 -28.53 5.09 -5.90
CA GLU A 341 -29.39 4.22 -5.07
C GLU A 341 -30.36 5.04 -4.21
N VAL A 342 -29.90 6.16 -3.62
CA VAL A 342 -30.77 7.08 -2.87
C VAL A 342 -31.84 7.68 -3.80
N GLU A 343 -31.49 8.05 -5.02
CA GLU A 343 -32.45 8.54 -6.02
C GLU A 343 -33.49 7.46 -6.35
N MET A 344 -33.06 6.21 -6.55
CA MET A 344 -33.97 5.09 -6.78
C MET A 344 -34.93 4.84 -5.60
N MET A 345 -34.44 4.90 -4.37
CA MET A 345 -35.26 4.65 -3.17
C MET A 345 -36.22 5.81 -2.86
N THR A 346 -35.79 7.04 -3.09
CA THR A 346 -36.57 8.24 -2.73
C THR A 346 -37.44 8.77 -3.87
N GLY A 347 -37.15 8.37 -5.11
CA GLY A 347 -37.74 8.92 -6.31
C GLY A 347 -37.37 10.38 -6.57
N LYS A 348 -36.34 10.90 -5.88
CA LYS A 348 -35.86 12.28 -5.99
C LYS A 348 -34.45 12.29 -6.54
N GLU A 349 -34.25 13.08 -7.58
CA GLU A 349 -32.95 13.27 -8.23
C GLU A 349 -31.94 13.90 -7.26
N PHE A 350 -30.83 13.21 -7.02
CA PHE A 350 -29.78 13.61 -6.07
C PHE A 350 -28.45 13.85 -6.80
N LYS A 351 -28.44 14.86 -7.69
CA LYS A 351 -27.28 15.17 -8.54
C LYS A 351 -26.30 16.21 -7.99
N VAL A 352 -26.75 17.03 -7.03
CA VAL A 352 -25.95 18.15 -6.51
C VAL A 352 -25.80 18.01 -5.01
N ILE A 353 -24.55 18.01 -4.56
CA ILE A 353 -24.20 18.05 -3.14
C ILE A 353 -23.78 19.47 -2.83
N ASP A 354 -24.70 20.23 -2.25
CA ASP A 354 -24.44 21.60 -1.85
C ASP A 354 -23.79 21.62 -0.47
N ILE A 355 -22.47 21.85 -0.43
CA ILE A 355 -21.71 21.96 0.82
C ILE A 355 -22.12 23.17 1.68
N ALA A 356 -22.88 24.12 1.14
CA ALA A 356 -23.43 25.23 1.91
C ALA A 356 -24.65 24.82 2.76
N VAL A 357 -25.24 23.64 2.48
CA VAL A 357 -26.31 23.08 3.33
C VAL A 357 -25.69 22.64 4.66
N PRO A 358 -26.18 23.15 5.81
CA PRO A 358 -25.59 22.88 7.12
C PRO A 358 -25.42 21.39 7.43
N GLU A 359 -26.40 20.56 7.07
CA GLU A 359 -26.37 19.12 7.31
C GLU A 359 -25.23 18.42 6.55
N ILE A 360 -24.98 18.82 5.30
CA ILE A 360 -23.89 18.29 4.47
C ILE A 360 -22.54 18.75 5.02
N PHE A 361 -22.43 20.03 5.39
CA PHE A 361 -21.22 20.59 5.98
C PHE A 361 -20.86 19.91 7.31
N ILE A 362 -21.85 19.72 8.19
CA ILE A 362 -21.69 18.98 9.45
C ILE A 362 -21.26 17.53 9.17
N GLY A 363 -21.87 16.87 8.17
CA GLY A 363 -21.46 15.54 7.74
C GLY A 363 -19.98 15.47 7.33
N GLY A 364 -19.52 16.43 6.52
CA GLY A 364 -18.11 16.53 6.11
C GLY A 364 -17.15 16.79 7.28
N LEU A 365 -17.53 17.68 8.21
CA LEU A 365 -16.73 17.95 9.42
C LEU A 365 -16.62 16.71 10.33
N LEU A 366 -17.74 16.02 10.58
CA LEU A 366 -17.76 14.81 11.40
C LEU A 366 -16.98 13.67 10.72
N GLY A 367 -17.12 13.50 9.41
CA GLY A 367 -16.34 12.53 8.64
C GLY A 367 -14.83 12.78 8.75
N SER A 368 -14.41 14.04 8.59
CA SER A 368 -13.00 14.43 8.75
C SER A 368 -12.50 14.19 10.18
N MET A 369 -13.30 14.55 11.19
CA MET A 369 -12.98 14.33 12.60
C MET A 369 -12.80 12.84 12.92
N THR A 370 -13.64 11.96 12.37
CA THR A 370 -13.56 10.51 12.61
C THR A 370 -12.19 9.94 12.25
N VAL A 371 -11.54 10.42 11.19
CA VAL A 371 -10.18 9.99 10.83
C VAL A 371 -9.20 10.27 11.96
N PHE A 372 -9.16 11.50 12.48
CA PHE A 372 -8.25 11.89 13.56
C PHE A 372 -8.55 11.17 14.88
N VAL A 373 -9.83 11.01 15.22
CA VAL A 373 -10.24 10.32 16.45
C VAL A 373 -9.87 8.84 16.38
N PHE A 374 -10.11 8.19 15.24
CA PHE A 374 -9.73 6.80 15.02
C PHE A 374 -8.21 6.62 15.08
N SER A 375 -7.43 7.49 14.40
CA SER A 375 -5.96 7.46 14.49
C SER A 375 -5.47 7.62 15.93
N SER A 376 -6.06 8.53 16.71
CA SER A 376 -5.71 8.72 18.12
C SER A 376 -5.95 7.45 18.94
N TRP A 377 -7.10 6.79 18.76
CA TRP A 377 -7.41 5.52 19.43
C TRP A 377 -6.47 4.39 19.03
N ALA A 378 -6.11 4.28 17.75
CA ALA A 378 -5.15 3.30 17.28
C ALA A 378 -3.74 3.53 17.86
N ILE A 379 -3.28 4.79 17.90
CA ILE A 379 -1.96 5.16 18.44
C ILE A 379 -1.89 4.85 19.94
N ILE A 380 -2.91 5.24 20.72
CA ILE A 380 -2.89 4.97 22.17
C ILE A 380 -3.00 3.48 22.48
N ALA A 381 -3.71 2.70 21.65
CA ALA A 381 -3.80 1.25 21.81
C ALA A 381 -2.42 0.58 21.67
N VAL A 382 -1.61 0.99 20.67
CA VAL A 382 -0.22 0.55 20.53
C VAL A 382 0.61 0.99 21.74
N GLY A 383 0.47 2.24 22.20
CA GLY A 383 1.23 2.77 23.33
C GLY A 383 0.99 1.99 24.63
N ILE A 384 -0.27 1.66 24.93
CA ILE A 384 -0.65 0.86 26.11
C ILE A 384 -0.04 -0.54 26.02
N ALA A 385 -0.14 -1.20 24.87
CA ALA A 385 0.39 -2.54 24.66
C ALA A 385 1.93 -2.56 24.73
N ALA A 386 2.60 -1.59 24.11
CA ALA A 386 4.05 -1.43 24.17
C ALA A 386 4.54 -1.22 25.60
N GLU A 387 3.82 -0.43 26.42
CA GLU A 387 4.16 -0.23 27.83
C GLU A 387 4.13 -1.55 28.63
N GLU A 388 3.16 -2.43 28.37
CA GLU A 388 3.09 -3.76 28.98
C GLU A 388 4.27 -4.65 28.56
N VAL A 389 4.64 -4.63 27.26
CA VAL A 389 5.82 -5.36 26.75
C VAL A 389 7.10 -4.83 27.40
N ILE A 390 7.31 -3.51 27.45
CA ILE A 390 8.48 -2.88 28.08
C ILE A 390 8.62 -3.31 29.55
N LYS A 391 7.52 -3.30 30.30
CA LYS A 391 7.51 -3.74 31.71
C LYS A 391 7.91 -5.21 31.83
N GLU A 392 7.41 -6.06 30.96
CA GLU A 392 7.72 -7.50 30.96
C GLU A 392 9.17 -7.78 30.58
N VAL A 393 9.69 -7.13 29.53
CA VAL A 393 11.10 -7.27 29.11
C VAL A 393 12.02 -6.84 30.26
N ARG A 394 11.76 -5.68 30.88
CA ARG A 394 12.50 -5.20 32.06
C ARG A 394 12.40 -6.16 33.24
N ARG A 395 11.22 -6.74 33.50
CA ARG A 395 11.02 -7.72 34.58
C ARG A 395 11.89 -8.95 34.37
N GLN A 396 11.87 -9.54 33.17
CA GLN A 396 12.67 -10.73 32.88
C GLN A 396 14.16 -10.45 33.04
N PHE A 397 14.69 -9.37 32.47
CA PHE A 397 16.12 -9.03 32.63
C PHE A 397 16.53 -8.73 34.08
N LYS A 398 15.61 -8.27 34.92
CA LYS A 398 15.87 -7.98 36.34
C LYS A 398 15.81 -9.24 37.21
N GLU A 399 14.81 -10.09 36.99
CA GLU A 399 14.56 -11.29 37.80
C GLU A 399 15.43 -12.47 37.35
N HIS A 400 15.81 -12.51 36.07
CA HIS A 400 16.61 -13.58 35.45
C HIS A 400 17.90 -13.00 34.84
N PRO A 401 18.89 -12.63 35.66
CA PRO A 401 20.11 -11.99 35.17
C PRO A 401 20.95 -12.90 34.24
N GLY A 402 20.78 -14.23 34.34
CA GLY A 402 21.43 -15.22 33.46
C GLY A 402 21.04 -15.09 31.98
N ILE A 403 19.95 -14.38 31.67
CA ILE A 403 19.57 -14.07 30.28
C ILE A 403 20.64 -13.20 29.61
N ARG A 404 21.26 -12.26 30.35
CA ARG A 404 22.27 -11.35 29.77
C ARG A 404 23.54 -12.08 29.34
N THR A 405 23.86 -13.18 30.01
CA THR A 405 25.07 -14.00 29.83
C THR A 405 24.82 -15.26 28.99
N TYR A 406 23.62 -15.43 28.41
CA TYR A 406 23.19 -16.63 27.68
C TYR A 406 23.12 -17.92 28.52
N GLU A 407 23.23 -17.81 29.85
CA GLU A 407 23.10 -18.97 30.76
C GLU A 407 21.64 -19.41 30.91
N GLU A 408 20.70 -18.49 30.71
CA GLU A 408 19.26 -18.72 30.80
C GLU A 408 18.55 -18.22 29.54
N LYS A 409 17.53 -18.95 29.09
CA LYS A 409 16.70 -18.53 27.95
C LYS A 409 15.56 -17.63 28.41
N PRO A 410 15.28 -16.51 27.72
CA PRO A 410 14.14 -15.67 28.03
C PRO A 410 12.81 -16.39 27.76
N ASN A 411 11.75 -15.97 28.45
CA ASN A 411 10.40 -16.45 28.22
C ASN A 411 9.71 -15.61 27.14
N TYR A 412 9.90 -16.02 25.89
CA TYR A 412 9.26 -15.38 24.73
C TYR A 412 7.73 -15.42 24.75
N LYS A 413 7.16 -16.51 25.30
CA LYS A 413 5.71 -16.75 25.30
C LYS A 413 4.96 -15.63 26.03
N GLN A 414 5.55 -15.05 27.06
CA GLN A 414 4.89 -14.00 27.84
C GLN A 414 4.68 -12.73 27.01
N CYS A 415 5.70 -12.28 26.27
CA CYS A 415 5.57 -11.11 25.40
C CYS A 415 4.55 -11.37 24.27
N VAL A 416 4.60 -12.55 23.65
CA VAL A 416 3.60 -12.99 22.65
C VAL A 416 2.18 -12.95 23.22
N SER A 417 1.96 -13.42 24.45
CA SER A 417 0.63 -13.41 25.08
C SER A 417 0.10 -11.98 25.28
N ILE A 418 0.96 -11.08 25.75
CA ILE A 418 0.62 -9.67 25.99
C ILE A 418 0.14 -9.01 24.70
N VAL A 419 0.94 -9.08 23.63
CA VAL A 419 0.58 -8.42 22.36
C VAL A 419 -0.61 -9.09 21.67
N ASN A 420 -0.78 -10.41 21.84
CA ASN A 420 -1.95 -11.13 21.34
C ASN A 420 -3.24 -10.72 22.05
N GLU A 421 -3.23 -10.67 23.39
CA GLU A 421 -4.39 -10.24 24.19
C GLU A 421 -4.73 -8.77 23.89
N ALA A 422 -3.72 -7.91 23.76
CA ALA A 422 -3.92 -6.52 23.40
C ALA A 422 -4.53 -6.36 22.00
N GLY A 423 -3.96 -7.02 20.98
CA GLY A 423 -4.45 -6.94 19.60
C GLY A 423 -5.86 -7.51 19.39
N LEU A 424 -6.32 -8.41 20.27
CA LEU A 424 -7.69 -8.94 20.25
C LEU A 424 -8.69 -8.06 21.02
N ARG A 425 -8.23 -7.35 22.07
CA ARG A 425 -9.07 -6.55 22.96
C ARG A 425 -9.35 -5.15 22.38
N GLN A 426 -8.32 -4.51 21.86
CA GLN A 426 -8.37 -3.16 21.28
C GLN A 426 -8.97 -3.22 19.88
#